data_AF-A0AA38XQP4-F1
#
_entry.id   AF-A0AA38XQP4-F1
#
_cell.length_a   1.000
_cell.length_b   1.000
_cell.length_c   1.000
_cell.angle_alpha   90.00
_cell.angle_beta   90.00
_cell.angle_gamma   90.00
#
_symmetry.space_group_name_H-M   'P 1'
#
loop_
_entity.id
_entity.type
_entity.pdbx_description
1 polymer ?
#
loop_
_entity_poly.entity_id
_entity_poly.type
_entity_poly.pdbx_seq_one_letter_code
_entity_poly.pdbx_strand_id
1 'polypeptide(L)'
;MASVSRGRLLELSKRLGNKILRARLRGPALASYYPRRSTTVEDMLNEFKRFDLEGSNEHEDARLESIQLAKLRGKGAPKKKRTAEESRLKKGKKK
;
A
#
# COMPACT_ATOMS: atom_id res chain seq x y z
N MET A 1 1.59 31.42 -44.27
CA MET A 1 0.43 30.67 -43.74
C MET A 1 0.32 30.95 -42.25
N ALA A 2 -0.46 31.96 -41.85
CA ALA A 2 -0.52 32.44 -40.48
C ALA A 2 -1.53 31.62 -39.65
N SER A 3 -1.07 31.06 -38.53
CA SER A 3 -1.92 30.38 -37.56
C SER A 3 -2.75 31.42 -36.79
N VAL A 4 -4.07 31.44 -37.04
CA VAL A 4 -4.99 32.31 -36.31
C VAL A 4 -5.30 31.65 -34.96
N SER A 5 -4.60 32.04 -33.90
CA SER A 5 -4.94 31.67 -32.53
C SER A 5 -6.17 32.47 -32.06
N ARG A 6 -7.38 31.93 -32.30
CA ARG A 6 -8.62 32.51 -31.75
C ARG A 6 -8.68 32.30 -30.23
N GLY A 7 -8.06 33.20 -29.47
CA GLY A 7 -8.32 33.37 -28.05
C GLY A 7 -9.76 33.87 -27.85
N ARG A 8 -10.56 33.12 -27.10
CA ARG A 8 -12.02 33.31 -26.95
C ARG A 8 -12.39 34.67 -26.33
N LEU A 9 -13.11 35.51 -27.08
CA LEU A 9 -13.80 36.72 -26.61
C LEU A 9 -15.01 36.30 -25.73
N LEU A 10 -14.91 36.49 -24.41
CA LEU A 10 -15.99 36.23 -23.47
C LEU A 10 -16.23 37.48 -22.61
N GLU A 11 -17.49 37.90 -22.57
CA GLU A 11 -18.04 39.00 -21.77
C GLU A 11 -17.59 38.94 -20.30
N LEU A 12 -16.99 40.05 -19.82
CA LEU A 12 -16.24 40.19 -18.57
C LEU A 12 -17.12 40.22 -17.31
N SER A 13 -17.77 39.11 -16.94
CA SER A 13 -18.30 38.91 -15.57
C SER A 13 -18.83 37.50 -15.25
N LYS A 14 -18.94 36.60 -16.22
CA LYS A 14 -19.62 35.30 -16.02
C LYS A 14 -18.67 34.22 -15.45
N ARG A 15 -19.03 33.61 -14.32
CA ARG A 15 -18.30 32.50 -13.67
C ARG A 15 -18.54 31.16 -14.37
N LEU A 16 -18.05 31.01 -15.59
CA LEU A 16 -18.28 29.83 -16.45
C LEU A 16 -17.44 28.58 -16.10
N GLY A 17 -16.73 28.55 -14.95
CA GLY A 17 -15.94 27.38 -14.55
C GLY A 17 -14.69 27.07 -15.40
N ASN A 18 -14.41 27.85 -16.45
CA ASN A 18 -13.25 27.67 -17.34
C ASN A 18 -11.89 27.59 -16.61
N LYS A 19 -11.75 28.21 -15.43
CA LYS A 19 -10.54 28.10 -14.58
C LYS A 19 -10.28 26.66 -14.14
N ILE A 20 -11.32 25.93 -13.78
CA ILE A 20 -11.21 24.54 -13.29
C ILE A 20 -10.88 23.61 -14.46
N LEU A 21 -11.54 23.79 -15.61
CA LEU A 21 -11.32 22.97 -16.80
C LEU A 21 -9.93 23.15 -17.44
N ARG A 22 -9.33 24.33 -17.31
CA ARG A 22 -7.95 24.60 -17.79
C ARG A 22 -6.88 24.18 -16.80
N ALA A 23 -7.24 23.90 -15.54
CA ALA A 23 -6.27 23.48 -14.55
C ALA A 23 -5.70 22.12 -14.94
N ARG A 24 -4.37 22.01 -15.05
CA ARG A 24 -3.72 20.73 -15.31
C ARG A 24 -3.92 19.80 -14.10
N LEU A 25 -4.29 18.56 -14.39
CA LEU A 25 -4.43 17.53 -13.36
C LEU A 25 -3.07 17.23 -12.73
N ARG A 26 -3.03 17.12 -11.39
CA ARG A 26 -1.83 16.75 -10.61
C ARG A 26 -1.84 15.29 -10.16
N GLY A 27 -2.90 14.54 -10.49
CA GLY A 27 -3.12 13.15 -10.05
C GLY A 27 -1.91 12.23 -10.26
N PRO A 28 -1.34 12.14 -11.48
CA PRO A 28 -0.20 11.26 -11.73
C PRO A 28 1.02 11.58 -10.87
N ALA A 29 1.33 12.86 -10.67
CA ALA A 29 2.45 13.31 -9.86
C ALA A 29 2.28 12.98 -8.38
N LEU A 30 1.04 13.03 -7.87
CA LEU A 30 0.72 12.66 -6.49
C LEU A 30 0.68 11.15 -6.29
N ALA A 31 0.17 10.39 -7.27
CA ALA A 31 0.11 8.94 -7.21
C ALA A 31 1.50 8.29 -7.19
N SER A 32 2.49 8.92 -7.82
CA SER A 32 3.88 8.47 -7.84
C SER A 32 4.73 8.98 -6.67
N TYR A 33 4.12 9.54 -5.61
CA TYR A 33 4.86 10.12 -4.48
C TYR A 33 5.76 9.09 -3.79
N TYR A 34 5.24 7.89 -3.54
CA TYR A 34 6.04 6.78 -3.08
C TYR A 34 6.49 5.94 -4.28
N PRO A 35 7.76 5.48 -4.29
CA PRO A 35 8.21 4.49 -5.27
C PRO A 35 7.28 3.28 -5.28
N ARG A 36 7.00 2.76 -6.47
CA ARG A 36 6.30 1.48 -6.59
C ARG A 36 7.17 0.40 -5.94
N ARG A 37 6.54 -0.60 -5.32
CA ARG A 37 7.26 -1.75 -4.77
C ARG A 37 8.12 -2.36 -5.87
N SER A 38 9.43 -2.44 -5.61
CA SER A 38 10.39 -3.18 -6.44
C SER A 38 10.28 -4.66 -6.14
N THR A 39 11.13 -5.46 -6.80
CA THR A 39 11.32 -6.87 -6.49
C THR A 39 11.71 -7.06 -5.03
N THR A 40 11.11 -8.05 -4.40
CA THR A 40 11.42 -8.48 -3.03
C THR A 40 12.45 -9.62 -3.02
N VAL A 41 13.02 -9.92 -1.84
CA VAL A 41 13.91 -11.07 -1.67
C VAL A 41 13.20 -12.37 -2.04
N GLU A 42 11.92 -12.51 -1.70
CA GLU A 42 11.10 -13.67 -2.04
C GLU A 42 10.92 -13.84 -3.55
N ASP A 43 10.74 -12.74 -4.29
CA ASP A 43 10.66 -12.76 -5.75
C ASP A 43 11.97 -13.25 -6.37
N MET A 44 13.12 -12.83 -5.82
CA MET A 44 14.44 -13.30 -6.27
C MET A 44 14.62 -14.78 -5.97
N LEU A 45 14.35 -15.23 -4.75
CA LEU A 45 14.47 -16.64 -4.36
C LEU A 45 13.58 -17.53 -5.24
N ASN A 46 12.37 -17.09 -5.57
CA ASN A 46 11.49 -17.83 -6.47
C ASN A 46 12.04 -17.92 -7.90
N GLU A 47 12.65 -16.85 -8.41
CA GLU A 47 13.26 -16.85 -9.75
C GLU A 47 14.48 -17.78 -9.83
N PHE A 48 15.29 -17.85 -8.77
CA PHE A 48 16.51 -18.67 -8.74
C PHE A 48 16.25 -20.17 -8.54
N LYS A 49 15.06 -20.57 -8.05
CA LYS A 49 14.66 -21.98 -7.94
C LYS A 49 14.74 -22.73 -9.27
N ARG A 50 14.55 -22.04 -10.41
CA ARG A 50 14.65 -22.67 -11.74
C ARG A 50 16.06 -23.18 -12.06
N PHE A 51 17.06 -22.71 -11.33
CA PHE A 51 18.46 -23.10 -11.47
C PHE A 51 18.90 -24.04 -10.35
N ASP A 52 17.96 -24.61 -9.59
CA ASP A 52 18.22 -25.44 -8.40
C ASP A 52 19.08 -24.72 -7.35
N LEU A 53 18.97 -23.39 -7.29
CA LEU A 53 19.64 -22.57 -6.29
C LEU A 53 18.69 -22.28 -5.13
N GLU A 54 19.18 -22.50 -3.92
CA GLU A 54 18.51 -22.16 -2.68
C GLU A 54 19.14 -20.91 -2.05
N GLY A 55 18.32 -20.13 -1.37
CA GLY A 55 18.76 -18.99 -0.57
C GLY A 55 17.80 -18.72 0.58
N SER A 56 18.26 -17.96 1.56
CA SER A 56 17.50 -17.63 2.77
C SER A 56 17.26 -16.12 2.90
N ASN A 57 16.20 -15.76 3.61
CA ASN A 57 15.91 -14.37 3.97
C ASN A 57 16.10 -14.23 5.48
N GLU A 58 17.33 -13.89 5.90
CA GLU A 58 17.75 -13.86 7.30
C GLU A 58 16.82 -13.01 8.19
N HIS A 59 16.31 -11.89 7.66
CA HIS A 59 15.39 -11.03 8.40
C HIS A 59 14.06 -11.72 8.67
N GLU A 60 13.54 -12.48 7.70
CA GLU A 60 12.31 -13.25 7.88
C GLU A 60 12.53 -14.45 8.78
N ASP A 61 13.66 -15.13 8.67
CA ASP A 61 14.03 -16.25 9.53
C ASP A 61 14.12 -15.80 11.00
N ALA A 62 14.82 -14.70 11.28
CA ALA A 62 14.89 -14.11 12.62
C ALA A 62 13.52 -13.70 13.16
N ARG A 63 12.63 -13.18 12.30
CA ARG A 63 11.25 -12.85 12.67
C ARG A 63 10.49 -14.12 13.08
N LEU A 64 10.60 -15.19 12.31
CA LEU A 64 9.94 -16.46 12.59
C LEU A 64 10.46 -17.11 13.88
N GLU A 65 11.77 -17.12 14.10
CA GLU A 65 12.39 -17.59 15.33
C GLU A 65 11.89 -16.82 16.55
N SER A 66 11.85 -15.49 16.48
CA SER A 66 11.34 -14.64 17.58
C SER A 66 9.90 -14.98 17.94
N ILE A 67 9.07 -15.31 16.95
CA ILE A 67 7.68 -15.71 17.14
C ILE A 67 7.60 -17.10 17.79
N GLN A 68 8.44 -18.03 17.37
CA GLN A 68 8.51 -19.37 17.98
C GLN A 68 8.94 -19.28 19.44
N LEU A 69 9.98 -18.51 19.75
CA LEU A 69 10.43 -18.26 21.12
C LEU A 69 9.34 -17.61 21.98
N ALA A 70 8.60 -16.65 21.44
CA ALA A 70 7.48 -16.03 22.14
C ALA A 70 6.37 -17.05 22.44
N LYS A 71 6.03 -17.93 21.49
CA LYS A 71 5.04 -19.01 21.67
C LYS A 71 5.47 -20.00 22.75
N LEU A 72 6.73 -20.43 22.75
CA LEU A 72 7.28 -21.35 23.77
C LEU A 72 7.16 -20.77 25.18
N ARG A 73 7.31 -19.45 25.33
CA ARG A 73 7.18 -18.73 26.61
C ARG A 73 5.73 -18.42 27.00
N GLY A 74 4.74 -18.87 26.21
CA GLY A 74 3.33 -18.50 26.41
C GLY A 74 3.01 -17.02 26.11
N LYS A 75 3.96 -16.28 25.54
CA LYS A 75 3.85 -14.86 25.14
C LYS A 75 3.50 -14.69 23.66
N GLY A 76 3.02 -15.75 23.02
CA GLY A 76 2.57 -15.70 21.63
C GLY A 76 1.36 -14.79 21.44
N ALA A 77 1.17 -14.29 20.22
CA ALA A 77 0.01 -13.48 19.89
C ALA A 77 -1.29 -14.25 20.18
N PRO A 78 -2.29 -13.63 20.84
CA PRO A 78 -3.55 -14.29 21.12
C PRO A 78 -4.31 -14.62 19.83
N LYS A 79 -5.15 -15.65 19.86
CA LYS A 79 -6.02 -16.01 18.71
C LYS A 79 -6.82 -14.80 18.26
N LYS A 80 -6.65 -14.40 17.00
CA LYS A 80 -7.47 -13.35 16.37
C LYS A 80 -8.91 -13.81 16.32
N LYS A 81 -9.81 -12.99 16.88
CA LYS A 81 -11.25 -13.21 16.81
C LYS A 81 -11.74 -12.89 15.39
N ARG A 82 -12.45 -13.82 14.78
CA ARG A 82 -12.97 -13.67 13.41
C ARG A 82 -14.49 -13.47 13.37
N THR A 83 -15.20 -13.84 14.44
CA THR A 83 -16.67 -13.69 14.52
C THR A 83 -17.10 -12.79 15.68
N ALA A 84 -18.33 -12.25 15.56
CA ALA A 84 -18.93 -11.43 16.61
C ALA A 84 -19.16 -12.21 17.91
N GLU A 85 -19.47 -13.50 17.83
CA GLU A 85 -19.64 -14.38 19.00
C GLU A 85 -18.33 -14.56 19.78
N GLU A 86 -17.22 -14.84 19.09
CA GLU A 86 -15.86 -14.87 19.68
C GLU A 86 -15.50 -13.54 20.35
N SER A 87 -15.97 -12.41 19.79
CA SER A 87 -15.77 -11.06 20.34
C SER A 87 -16.45 -10.88 21.70
N ARG A 88 -17.68 -11.39 21.85
CA ARG A 88 -18.53 -11.24 23.03
C ARG A 88 -18.10 -12.12 24.20
N LEU A 89 -17.63 -13.34 23.93
CA LEU A 89 -17.20 -14.33 24.94
C LEU A 89 -16.12 -13.86 25.93
N LYS A 90 -15.28 -12.88 25.57
CA LYS A 90 -14.23 -12.34 26.46
C LYS A 90 -14.52 -10.94 27.01
N LYS A 91 -15.69 -10.35 26.74
CA LYS A 91 -16.00 -8.98 27.20
C LYS A 91 -16.26 -8.91 28.73
N GLY A 92 -16.58 -10.04 29.36
CA GLY A 92 -16.89 -10.13 30.80
C GLY A 92 -15.73 -10.52 31.74
N LYS A 93 -14.48 -10.64 31.26
CA LYS A 93 -13.30 -10.95 32.11
C LYS A 93 -12.38 -9.73 32.33
N LYS A 94 -12.95 -8.53 32.42
CA LYS A 94 -12.28 -7.39 33.06
C LYS A 94 -12.75 -7.36 34.51
N LYS A 95 -11.92 -7.84 35.42
CA LYS A 95 -11.98 -7.39 36.82
C LYS A 95 -11.40 -5.99 36.89
#